data_AF-A0A9D5G696-F1
#
_entry.id   AF-A0A9D5G696-F1
#
_cell.length_a   1.000
_cell.length_b   1.000
_cell.length_c   1.000
_cell.angle_alpha   90.00
_cell.angle_beta   90.00
_cell.angle_gamma   90.00
#
_symmetry.space_group_name_H-M   'P 1'
#
loop_
_entity.id
_entity.type
_entity.pdbx_description
1 polymer ?
#
loop_
_entity_poly.entity_id
_entity_poly.type
_entity_poly.pdbx_seq_one_letter_code
_entity_poly.pdbx_strand_id
1 'polypeptide(L)'
;MTSVLQTGSRTAGFIEKASPRIKARVAGSFYAVTVLTSLYAYFPARGTHLGHAAGLIAGAAYLVVALLLYELFKPVSRSLSSLAALFSVVGVARTVDSIFFFGFYCILLGFLIYRSTFIPRALGVLMALAGLGLLVNNLSNLLPSGMTNIVSTIGFSLDGIGEILFTLWLLVIGVNVQKWEAEATHIGGGPPKTVS
;
A
#
# COMPACT_ATOMS: atom_id res chain seq x y z
N MET A 1 33.49 -3.38 -9.97
CA MET A 1 32.60 -2.87 -8.90
C MET A 1 31.90 -1.54 -9.25
N THR A 2 32.39 -0.78 -10.23
CA THR A 2 31.84 0.52 -10.64
C THR A 2 30.54 0.42 -11.48
N SER A 3 30.33 -0.68 -12.23
CA SER A 3 29.16 -0.81 -13.12
C SER A 3 27.84 -1.10 -12.40
N VAL A 4 27.87 -1.81 -11.25
CA VAL A 4 26.65 -2.11 -10.46
C VAL A 4 26.13 -0.85 -9.76
N LEU A 5 27.03 -0.01 -9.25
CA LEU A 5 26.68 1.27 -8.62
C LEU A 5 26.14 2.29 -9.64
N GLN A 6 26.70 2.30 -10.85
CA GLN A 6 26.23 3.15 -11.95
C GLN A 6 24.90 2.67 -12.55
N THR A 7 24.60 1.37 -12.45
CA THR A 7 23.29 0.81 -12.83
C THR A 7 22.24 1.15 -11.79
N GLY A 8 22.56 1.01 -10.49
CA GLY A 8 21.67 1.36 -9.37
C GLY A 8 21.31 2.85 -9.31
N SER A 9 22.26 3.75 -9.62
CA SER A 9 21.97 5.19 -9.70
C SER A 9 21.13 5.56 -10.92
N ARG A 10 21.29 4.85 -12.04
CA ARG A 10 20.48 5.03 -13.25
C ARG A 10 19.04 4.55 -13.08
N THR A 11 18.81 3.41 -12.43
CA THR A 11 17.45 2.93 -12.13
C THR A 11 16.75 3.79 -11.08
N ALA A 12 17.46 4.25 -10.04
CA ALA A 12 16.91 5.17 -9.05
C ALA A 12 16.48 6.51 -9.68
N GLY A 13 17.33 7.10 -10.54
CA GLY A 13 17.00 8.33 -11.27
C GLY A 13 15.89 8.17 -12.31
N PHE A 14 15.70 6.96 -12.85
CA PHE A 14 14.59 6.65 -13.75
C PHE A 14 13.25 6.63 -13.02
N ILE A 15 13.19 6.08 -11.80
CA ILE A 15 11.96 6.04 -11.00
C ILE A 15 11.60 7.44 -10.50
N GLU A 16 12.57 8.26 -10.12
CA GLU A 16 12.31 9.64 -9.69
C GLU A 16 11.63 10.46 -10.81
N LYS A 17 12.13 10.35 -12.04
CA LYS A 17 11.58 10.97 -13.26
C LYS A 17 10.43 10.20 -13.91
N ALA A 18 10.08 9.01 -13.41
CA ALA A 18 9.04 8.19 -14.00
C ALA A 18 7.68 8.88 -13.86
N SER A 19 6.88 8.80 -14.92
CA SER A 19 5.49 9.27 -14.92
C SER A 19 4.73 8.68 -13.73
N PRO A 20 3.85 9.44 -13.06
CA PRO A 20 3.02 8.95 -11.95
C PRO A 20 2.29 7.64 -12.27
N ARG A 21 1.89 7.45 -13.54
CA ARG A 21 1.23 6.23 -14.01
C ARG A 21 2.15 5.00 -13.97
N ILE A 22 3.43 5.18 -14.28
CA ILE A 22 4.43 4.10 -14.20
C ILE A 22 4.66 3.74 -12.73
N LYS A 23 4.83 4.74 -11.86
CA LYS A 23 4.96 4.52 -10.41
C LYS A 23 3.77 3.72 -9.85
N ALA A 24 2.56 4.08 -10.26
CA ALA A 24 1.34 3.37 -9.88
C ALA A 24 1.32 1.90 -10.36
N ARG A 25 1.71 1.63 -11.61
CA ARG A 25 1.76 0.26 -12.15
C ARG A 25 2.84 -0.60 -11.52
N VAL A 26 4.01 -0.01 -11.27
CA VAL A 26 5.10 -0.68 -10.54
C VAL A 26 4.64 -0.98 -9.12
N ALA A 27 4.01 -0.01 -8.44
CA ALA A 27 3.42 -0.22 -7.12
C ALA A 27 2.42 -1.39 -7.17
N GLY A 28 1.47 -1.39 -8.10
CA GLY A 28 0.51 -2.50 -8.28
C GLY A 28 1.18 -3.84 -8.55
N SER A 29 2.29 -3.88 -9.28
CA SER A 29 3.02 -5.13 -9.56
C SER A 29 3.68 -5.70 -8.31
N PHE A 30 4.35 -4.87 -7.52
CA PHE A 30 4.91 -5.29 -6.23
C PHE A 30 3.80 -5.63 -5.23
N TYR A 31 2.69 -4.90 -5.26
CA TYR A 31 1.56 -5.16 -4.37
C TYR A 31 0.87 -6.49 -4.71
N ALA A 32 0.82 -6.88 -5.98
CA ALA A 32 0.35 -8.20 -6.39
C ALA A 32 1.23 -9.33 -5.83
N VAL A 33 2.55 -9.14 -5.79
CA VAL A 33 3.47 -10.12 -5.18
C VAL A 33 3.17 -10.29 -3.69
N THR A 34 2.90 -9.21 -2.97
CA THR A 34 2.59 -9.31 -1.53
C THR A 34 1.24 -9.98 -1.31
N VAL A 35 0.21 -9.63 -2.08
CA VAL A 35 -1.12 -10.28 -2.00
C VAL A 35 -1.01 -11.78 -2.29
N LEU A 36 -0.30 -12.18 -3.34
CA LEU A 36 -0.09 -13.60 -3.68
C LEU A 36 0.70 -14.32 -2.60
N THR A 37 1.69 -13.66 -1.98
CA THR A 37 2.46 -14.25 -0.89
C THR A 37 1.63 -14.38 0.39
N SER A 38 0.78 -13.39 0.69
CA SER A 38 -0.18 -13.45 1.81
C SER A 38 -1.20 -14.56 1.61
N LEU A 39 -1.67 -14.79 0.38
CA LEU A 39 -2.49 -15.95 0.00
C LEU A 39 -1.72 -17.26 0.19
N TYR A 40 -0.45 -17.31 -0.22
CA TYR A 40 0.41 -18.47 -0.01
C TYR A 40 0.60 -18.80 1.48
N ALA A 41 0.58 -17.78 2.35
CA ALA A 41 0.60 -18.00 3.78
C ALA A 41 -0.63 -18.77 4.30
N TYR A 42 -1.76 -18.85 3.60
CA TYR A 42 -2.89 -19.68 4.04
C TYR A 42 -2.71 -21.18 3.72
N PHE A 43 -1.65 -21.56 2.99
CA PHE A 43 -1.29 -22.95 2.76
C PHE A 43 -0.40 -23.48 3.90
N PRO A 44 -0.35 -24.81 4.13
CA PRO A 44 0.39 -25.45 5.23
C PRO A 44 1.93 -25.23 5.22
N ALA A 45 2.46 -24.31 4.39
CA ALA A 45 3.87 -23.97 4.30
C ALA A 45 4.37 -22.96 5.35
N ARG A 46 3.50 -22.39 6.21
CA ARG A 46 3.85 -21.33 7.21
C ARG A 46 5.02 -21.66 8.15
N GLY A 47 5.33 -22.94 8.37
CA GLY A 47 6.42 -23.38 9.24
C GLY A 47 7.72 -23.78 8.53
N THR A 48 7.75 -23.73 7.20
CA THR A 48 8.91 -24.21 6.41
C THR A 48 9.95 -23.10 6.22
N HIS A 49 11.19 -23.48 5.89
CA HIS A 49 12.23 -22.51 5.48
C HIS A 49 11.78 -21.67 4.27
N LEU A 50 10.98 -22.25 3.37
CA LEU A 50 10.37 -21.58 2.23
C LEU A 50 9.34 -20.52 2.67
N GLY A 51 8.54 -20.80 3.71
CA GLY A 51 7.59 -19.83 4.28
C GLY A 51 8.27 -18.60 4.87
N HIS A 52 9.38 -18.79 5.59
CA HIS A 52 10.17 -17.67 6.14
C HIS A 52 10.81 -16.82 5.04
N ALA A 53 11.39 -17.47 4.02
CA ALA A 53 11.96 -16.77 2.87
C ALA A 53 10.89 -15.97 2.10
N ALA A 54 9.71 -16.55 1.88
CA ALA A 54 8.58 -15.87 1.26
C ALA A 54 8.14 -14.64 2.08
N GLY A 55 8.09 -14.75 3.41
CA GLY A 55 7.79 -13.61 4.30
C GLY A 55 8.78 -12.45 4.16
N LEU A 56 10.08 -12.75 4.05
CA LEU A 56 11.11 -11.71 3.83
C LEU A 56 10.96 -11.03 2.48
N ILE A 57 10.70 -11.81 1.42
CA ILE A 57 10.46 -11.27 0.07
C ILE A 57 9.22 -10.39 0.06
N ALA A 58 8.12 -10.83 0.68
CA ALA A 58 6.91 -10.04 0.79
C ALA A 58 7.14 -8.75 1.58
N GLY A 59 7.85 -8.82 2.71
CA GLY A 59 8.20 -7.63 3.49
C GLY A 59 9.02 -6.62 2.67
N ALA A 60 10.04 -7.08 1.95
CA ALA A 60 10.84 -6.24 1.08
C ALA A 60 10.03 -5.62 -0.08
N ALA A 61 9.20 -6.42 -0.75
CA ALA A 61 8.29 -5.95 -1.79
C ALA A 61 7.31 -4.90 -1.25
N TYR A 62 6.78 -5.12 -0.05
CA TYR A 62 5.84 -4.21 0.59
C TYR A 62 6.47 -2.86 0.95
N LEU A 63 7.75 -2.85 1.37
CA LEU A 63 8.48 -1.60 1.58
C LEU A 63 8.60 -0.79 0.28
N VAL A 64 8.84 -1.47 -0.85
CA VAL A 64 8.84 -0.82 -2.18
C VAL A 64 7.47 -0.23 -2.50
N VAL A 65 6.38 -0.97 -2.24
CA VAL A 65 5.01 -0.46 -2.41
C VAL A 65 4.78 0.78 -1.55
N ALA A 66 5.13 0.73 -0.27
CA ALA A 66 4.93 1.83 0.67
C ALA A 66 5.66 3.11 0.22
N LEU A 67 6.88 2.98 -0.29
CA LEU A 67 7.66 4.10 -0.84
C LEU A 67 7.04 4.65 -2.13
N LEU A 68 6.58 3.79 -3.04
CA LEU A 68 5.95 4.23 -4.28
C LEU A 68 4.61 4.92 -4.02
N LEU A 69 3.82 4.42 -3.08
CA LEU A 69 2.57 5.05 -2.66
C LEU A 69 2.84 6.35 -1.92
N TYR A 70 3.89 6.44 -1.10
CA TYR A 70 4.32 7.70 -0.50
C TYR A 70 4.57 8.77 -1.57
N GLU A 71 5.37 8.46 -2.60
CA GLU A 71 5.64 9.40 -3.68
C GLU A 71 4.39 9.76 -4.50
N LEU A 72 3.48 8.79 -4.67
CA LEU A 72 2.22 8.99 -5.40
C LEU A 72 1.25 9.88 -4.64
N PHE A 73 1.18 9.78 -3.31
CA PHE A 73 0.22 10.54 -2.50
C PHE A 73 0.82 11.76 -1.79
N LYS A 74 2.13 11.97 -1.86
CA LYS A 74 2.82 13.18 -1.40
C LYS A 74 2.17 14.49 -1.89
N PRO A 75 1.66 14.59 -3.14
CA PRO A 75 0.89 15.75 -3.61
C PRO A 75 -0.47 15.99 -2.92
N VAL A 76 -1.06 14.98 -2.27
CA VAL A 76 -2.32 15.13 -1.53
C VAL A 76 -2.04 15.65 -0.14
N SER A 77 -1.10 15.01 0.56
CA SER A 77 -0.62 15.46 1.86
C SER A 77 0.70 14.78 2.21
N ARG A 78 1.73 15.58 2.48
CA ARG A 78 3.05 15.06 2.86
C ARG A 78 3.01 14.33 4.20
N SER A 79 2.32 14.91 5.19
CA SER A 79 2.28 14.40 6.56
C SER A 79 1.55 13.05 6.68
N LEU A 80 0.37 12.91 6.06
CA LEU A 80 -0.37 11.63 6.12
C LEU A 80 0.34 10.56 5.29
N SER A 81 0.94 10.92 4.15
CA SER A 81 1.73 9.97 3.36
C SER A 81 2.92 9.44 4.15
N SER A 82 3.65 10.31 4.86
CA SER A 82 4.76 9.88 5.70
C SER A 82 4.29 9.02 6.87
N LEU A 83 3.15 9.36 7.48
CA LEU A 83 2.62 8.61 8.61
C LEU A 83 2.17 7.20 8.16
N ALA A 84 1.53 7.09 7.00
CA ALA A 84 1.20 5.80 6.39
C ALA A 84 2.47 4.98 6.12
N ALA A 85 3.49 5.58 5.49
CA ALA A 85 4.75 4.89 5.22
C ALA A 85 5.43 4.41 6.51
N LEU A 86 5.45 5.23 7.57
CA LEU A 86 6.00 4.84 8.87
C LEU A 86 5.24 3.66 9.48
N PHE A 87 3.91 3.69 9.47
CA PHE A 87 3.11 2.57 9.98
C PHE A 87 3.34 1.28 9.18
N SER A 88 3.48 1.38 7.86
CA SER A 88 3.86 0.24 7.02
C SER A 88 5.22 -0.34 7.39
N VAL A 89 6.24 0.51 7.53
CA VAL A 89 7.61 0.08 7.91
C VAL A 89 7.61 -0.59 9.28
N VAL A 90 6.94 0.01 10.27
CA VAL A 90 6.83 -0.56 11.63
C VAL A 90 6.08 -1.89 11.57
N GLY A 91 5.02 -2.00 10.77
CA GLY A 91 4.27 -3.23 10.58
C GLY A 91 5.10 -4.36 9.96
N VAL A 92 6.02 -4.05 9.04
CA VAL A 92 6.96 -5.04 8.47
C VAL A 92 8.04 -5.43 9.47
N ALA A 93 8.55 -4.46 10.25
CA ALA A 93 9.62 -4.69 11.22
C ALA A 93 9.16 -5.47 12.47
N ARG A 94 7.88 -5.36 12.84
CA ARG A 94 7.29 -6.01 14.01
C ARG A 94 6.59 -7.30 13.58
N THR A 95 7.06 -8.45 14.05
CA THR A 95 6.38 -9.74 13.82
C THR A 95 5.18 -9.97 14.74
N VAL A 96 5.13 -9.27 15.88
CA VAL A 96 4.04 -9.30 16.87
C VAL A 96 3.32 -7.96 16.79
N ASP A 97 2.00 -7.98 16.59
CA ASP A 97 1.11 -6.81 16.38
C ASP A 97 1.15 -6.14 15.00
N SER A 98 1.74 -6.78 13.99
CA SER A 98 1.81 -6.28 12.60
C SER A 98 0.43 -5.87 12.05
N ILE A 99 -0.61 -6.65 12.37
CA ILE A 99 -1.99 -6.43 11.90
C ILE A 99 -2.55 -5.10 12.41
N PHE A 100 -2.19 -4.67 13.63
CA PHE A 100 -2.65 -3.40 14.20
C PHE A 100 -2.08 -2.22 13.40
N PHE A 101 -0.77 -2.22 13.17
CA PHE A 101 -0.11 -1.18 12.38
C PHE A 101 -0.57 -1.18 10.92
N PHE A 102 -0.83 -2.37 10.37
CA PHE A 102 -1.37 -2.53 9.03
C PHE A 102 -2.80 -1.97 8.92
N GLY A 103 -3.65 -2.16 9.93
CA GLY A 103 -4.98 -1.56 10.00
C GLY A 103 -4.93 -0.02 9.94
N PHE A 104 -4.02 0.60 10.71
CA PHE A 104 -3.78 2.05 10.61
C PHE A 104 -3.29 2.46 9.23
N TYR A 105 -2.30 1.75 8.69
CA TYR A 105 -1.81 1.99 7.33
C TYR A 105 -2.95 1.99 6.31
N CYS A 106 -3.82 0.97 6.32
CA CYS A 106 -4.94 0.85 5.38
C CYS A 106 -5.97 1.98 5.54
N ILE A 107 -6.27 2.40 6.78
CA ILE A 107 -7.14 3.56 7.04
C ILE A 107 -6.53 4.84 6.51
N LEU A 108 -5.26 5.10 6.80
CA LEU A 108 -4.57 6.29 6.31
C LEU A 108 -4.54 6.27 4.78
N LEU A 109 -4.09 5.18 4.16
CA LEU A 109 -4.05 5.03 2.72
C LEU A 109 -5.44 5.23 2.10
N GLY A 110 -6.48 4.64 2.68
CA GLY A 110 -7.87 4.81 2.26
C GLY A 110 -8.32 6.27 2.32
N PHE A 111 -7.93 7.00 3.36
CA PHE A 111 -8.19 8.43 3.48
C PHE A 111 -7.44 9.26 2.43
N LEU A 112 -6.17 8.95 2.14
CA LEU A 112 -5.42 9.63 1.07
C LEU A 112 -6.06 9.38 -0.31
N ILE A 113 -6.48 8.15 -0.59
CA ILE A 113 -7.20 7.82 -1.83
C ILE A 113 -8.52 8.59 -1.91
N TYR A 114 -9.29 8.63 -0.82
CA TYR A 114 -10.56 9.34 -0.77
C TYR A 114 -10.40 10.85 -1.03
N ARG A 115 -9.31 11.45 -0.54
CA ARG A 115 -8.96 12.85 -0.77
C ARG A 115 -8.38 13.10 -2.16
N SER A 116 -7.73 12.11 -2.76
CA SER A 116 -7.18 12.22 -4.11
C SER A 116 -8.27 12.37 -5.17
N THR A 117 -7.98 13.09 -6.24
CA THR A 117 -8.86 13.22 -7.41
C THR A 117 -8.46 12.28 -8.56
N PHE A 118 -7.28 11.66 -8.46
CA PHE A 118 -6.68 10.85 -9.52
C PHE A 118 -6.94 9.33 -9.39
N ILE A 119 -7.50 8.85 -8.27
CA ILE A 119 -7.97 7.48 -8.04
C ILE A 119 -9.45 7.52 -7.59
N PRO A 120 -10.29 6.52 -7.92
CA PRO A 120 -11.67 6.47 -7.46
C PRO A 120 -11.78 6.40 -5.93
N ARG A 121 -12.63 7.27 -5.37
CA ARG A 121 -12.87 7.34 -3.92
C ARG A 121 -13.44 6.05 -3.34
N ALA A 122 -14.17 5.27 -4.14
CA ALA A 122 -14.71 3.98 -3.73
C ALA A 122 -13.61 3.00 -3.27
N LEU A 123 -12.45 3.00 -3.94
CA LEU A 123 -11.30 2.20 -3.50
C LEU A 123 -10.75 2.70 -2.16
N GLY A 124 -10.76 4.01 -1.93
CA GLY A 124 -10.33 4.59 -0.66
C GLY A 124 -11.24 4.19 0.51
N VAL A 125 -12.56 4.22 0.30
CA VAL A 125 -13.53 3.76 1.30
C VAL A 125 -13.35 2.27 1.58
N LEU A 126 -13.20 1.45 0.53
CA LEU A 126 -12.98 0.03 0.68
C LEU A 126 -11.70 -0.28 1.47
N MET A 127 -10.58 0.41 1.17
CA MET A 127 -9.32 0.27 1.91
C MET A 127 -9.45 0.74 3.36
N ALA A 128 -10.21 1.79 3.63
CA ALA A 128 -10.46 2.24 4.99
C ALA A 128 -11.31 1.24 5.79
N LEU A 129 -12.31 0.63 5.15
CA LEU A 129 -13.13 -0.42 5.76
C LEU A 129 -12.32 -1.69 6.03
N ALA A 130 -11.43 -2.08 5.11
CA ALA A 130 -10.45 -3.15 5.32
C ALA A 130 -9.60 -2.89 6.57
N GLY A 131 -8.97 -1.72 6.65
CA GLY A 131 -8.15 -1.34 7.80
C GLY A 131 -8.93 -1.31 9.11
N LEU A 132 -10.18 -0.83 9.08
CA LEU A 132 -11.07 -0.87 10.24
C LEU A 132 -11.39 -2.31 10.67
N GLY A 133 -11.68 -3.20 9.73
CA GLY A 133 -11.89 -4.62 9.99
C GLY A 133 -10.70 -5.28 10.69
N LEU A 134 -9.48 -4.94 10.28
CA LEU A 134 -8.26 -5.42 10.92
C LEU A 134 -8.05 -4.86 12.33
N LEU A 135 -8.36 -3.59 12.57
CA LEU A 135 -8.28 -3.01 13.92
C LEU A 135 -9.30 -3.64 14.87
N VAL A 136 -10.54 -3.83 14.42
CA VAL A 136 -11.58 -4.52 15.20
C VAL A 136 -11.17 -5.97 15.46
N ASN A 137 -10.53 -6.64 14.50
CA ASN A 137 -9.98 -7.98 14.70
C ASN A 137 -8.89 -8.04 15.77
N ASN A 138 -8.00 -7.03 15.87
CA ASN A 138 -7.02 -6.99 16.97
C ASN A 138 -7.69 -6.85 18.35
N LEU A 139 -8.85 -6.18 18.40
CA LEU A 139 -9.63 -6.01 19.62
C LEU A 139 -10.52 -7.22 19.96
N SER A 140 -10.53 -8.24 19.09
CA SER A 140 -11.42 -9.40 19.22
C SER A 140 -11.15 -10.27 20.46
N ASN A 141 -9.95 -10.19 21.06
CA ASN A 141 -9.62 -10.83 22.33
C ASN A 141 -10.39 -10.24 23.53
N LEU A 142 -10.98 -9.04 23.38
CA LEU A 142 -11.86 -8.42 24.39
C LEU A 142 -13.33 -8.84 24.22
N LEU A 143 -13.67 -9.57 23.14
CA LEU A 143 -15.02 -10.03 22.86
C LEU A 143 -15.24 -11.45 23.41
N PRO A 144 -16.50 -11.84 23.70
CA PRO A 144 -16.85 -13.23 23.98
C PRO A 144 -16.43 -14.15 22.81
N SER A 145 -15.92 -15.34 23.13
CA SER A 145 -15.34 -16.29 22.17
C SER A 145 -16.22 -16.64 20.96
N GLY A 146 -17.55 -16.53 21.09
CA GLY A 146 -18.50 -16.74 19.99
C GLY A 146 -18.46 -15.65 18.90
N MET A 147 -18.05 -14.43 19.22
CA MET A 147 -17.99 -13.30 18.27
C MET A 147 -16.62 -13.14 17.61
N THR A 148 -15.55 -13.62 18.25
CA THR A 148 -14.17 -13.52 17.75
C THR A 148 -14.03 -14.10 16.35
N ASN A 149 -14.57 -15.30 16.11
CA ASN A 149 -14.46 -15.98 14.80
C ASN A 149 -15.15 -15.21 13.66
N ILE A 150 -16.32 -14.62 13.94
CA ILE A 150 -17.08 -13.85 12.96
C ILE A 150 -16.32 -12.57 12.61
N VAL A 151 -15.84 -11.85 13.64
CA VAL A 151 -15.08 -10.60 13.48
C VAL A 151 -13.79 -10.85 12.70
N SER A 152 -13.03 -11.91 13.01
CA SER A 152 -11.83 -12.27 12.28
C SER A 152 -12.13 -12.60 10.82
N THR A 153 -13.16 -13.41 10.57
CA THR A 153 -13.53 -13.81 9.21
C THR A 153 -13.91 -12.60 8.36
N ILE A 154 -14.73 -11.69 8.90
CA ILE A 154 -15.14 -10.47 8.21
C ILE A 154 -13.92 -9.56 7.99
N GLY A 155 -13.09 -9.36 9.01
CA GLY A 155 -11.91 -8.49 8.94
C GLY A 155 -10.93 -8.91 7.84
N PHE A 156 -10.54 -10.20 7.82
CA PHE A 156 -9.64 -10.71 6.78
C PHE A 156 -10.27 -10.75 5.39
N SER A 157 -11.59 -10.99 5.29
CA SER A 157 -12.28 -10.99 3.99
C SER A 157 -12.35 -9.59 3.39
N LEU A 158 -12.68 -8.57 4.20
CA LEU A 158 -12.71 -7.18 3.77
C LEU A 158 -11.32 -6.69 3.37
N ASP A 159 -10.30 -7.08 4.13
CA ASP A 159 -8.90 -6.80 3.82
C ASP A 159 -8.49 -7.38 2.46
N GLY A 160 -8.70 -8.68 2.26
CA GLY A 160 -8.39 -9.32 0.98
C GLY A 160 -9.09 -8.67 -0.21
N ILE A 161 -10.38 -8.34 -0.08
CA ILE A 161 -11.14 -7.67 -1.16
C ILE A 161 -10.58 -6.27 -1.43
N GLY A 162 -10.28 -5.50 -0.38
CA GLY A 162 -9.71 -4.16 -0.49
C GLY A 162 -8.37 -4.16 -1.22
N GLU A 163 -7.44 -4.98 -0.75
CA GLU A 163 -6.10 -5.08 -1.33
C GLU A 163 -6.13 -5.58 -2.76
N ILE A 164 -6.91 -6.62 -3.06
CA ILE A 164 -7.01 -7.19 -4.42
C ILE A 164 -7.57 -6.14 -5.39
N LEU A 165 -8.67 -5.48 -5.03
CA LEU A 165 -9.30 -4.49 -5.92
C LEU A 165 -8.39 -3.28 -6.12
N PHE A 166 -7.75 -2.79 -5.06
CA PHE A 166 -6.81 -1.67 -5.18
C PHE A 166 -5.57 -2.04 -6.01
N THR A 167 -5.01 -3.23 -5.80
CA THR A 167 -3.89 -3.76 -6.56
C THR A 167 -4.21 -3.89 -8.04
N LEU A 168 -5.35 -4.51 -8.38
CA LEU A 168 -5.80 -4.67 -9.76
C LEU A 168 -6.04 -3.31 -10.43
N TRP A 169 -6.61 -2.34 -9.71
CA TRP A 169 -6.80 -0.99 -10.23
C TRP A 169 -5.47 -0.34 -10.60
N LEU A 170 -4.49 -0.37 -9.69
CA LEU A 170 -3.16 0.22 -9.93
C LEU A 170 -2.44 -0.46 -11.09
N LEU A 171 -2.58 -1.77 -11.20
CA LEU A 171 -1.92 -2.58 -12.23
C LEU A 171 -2.50 -2.33 -13.63
N VAL A 172 -3.84 -2.33 -13.76
CA VAL A 172 -4.52 -2.19 -15.05
C VAL A 172 -4.62 -0.72 -15.48
N ILE A 173 -5.21 0.10 -14.61
CA ILE A 173 -5.60 1.48 -14.94
C ILE A 173 -4.48 2.45 -14.56
N GLY A 174 -3.98 2.33 -13.32
CA GLY A 174 -3.03 3.26 -12.72
C GLY A 174 -3.71 4.55 -12.25
N VAL A 175 -2.99 5.67 -12.36
CA VAL A 175 -3.47 7.00 -11.95
C VAL A 175 -3.74 7.92 -13.13
N ASN A 176 -4.68 8.85 -12.93
CA ASN A 176 -4.87 9.97 -13.86
C ASN A 176 -3.73 10.99 -13.69
N VAL A 177 -2.84 11.06 -14.67
CA VAL A 177 -1.62 11.89 -14.62
C VAL A 177 -1.95 13.37 -14.56
N GLN A 178 -2.93 13.83 -15.34
CA GLN A 178 -3.31 15.24 -15.39
C GLN A 178 -3.82 15.74 -14.03
N LYS A 179 -4.70 14.97 -13.39
CA LYS A 179 -5.22 15.30 -12.06
C LYS A 179 -4.15 15.24 -10.99
N TRP A 180 -3.24 14.27 -11.09
CA TRP A 180 -2.10 14.16 -10.18
C TRP A 180 -1.15 15.36 -10.30
N GLU A 181 -0.84 15.80 -11.53
CA GLU A 181 0.00 16.97 -11.76
C GLU A 181 -0.65 18.26 -11.25
N ALA A 182 -1.97 18.39 -11.41
CA ALA A 182 -2.73 19.52 -10.85
C ALA A 182 -2.60 19.59 -9.31
N GLU A 183 -2.73 18.46 -8.61
CA GLU A 183 -2.52 18.38 -7.16
C GLU A 183 -1.06 18.67 -6.75
N ALA A 184 -0.09 18.14 -7.50
CA ALA A 184 1.33 18.38 -7.24
C ALA A 184 1.71 19.86 -7.41
N THR A 185 1.10 20.52 -8.39
CA THR A 185 1.31 21.94 -8.69
C THR A 185 0.71 22.83 -7.59
N HIS A 186 -0.49 22.46 -7.09
CA HIS A 186 -1.15 23.16 -5.99
C HIS A 186 -0.32 23.20 -4.71
N ILE A 187 0.39 22.11 -4.34
CA ILE A 187 1.27 22.09 -3.17
C ILE A 187 2.62 22.76 -3.45
N GLY A 188 3.14 22.66 -4.68
CA GLY A 188 4.44 23.25 -5.06
C GLY A 188 4.42 24.76 -5.27
N GLY A 189 3.25 25.42 -5.24
CA GLY A 189 3.11 26.85 -5.52
C GLY A 189 3.44 27.25 -6.97
N GLY A 190 3.58 26.28 -7.88
CA GLY A 190 3.89 26.52 -9.28
C GLY A 190 2.66 26.92 -10.08
N PRO A 191 2.77 27.68 -11.18
CA PRO A 191 1.64 27.97 -12.05
C PRO A 191 1.13 26.68 -12.71
N PRO A 192 -0.20 26.52 -12.91
CA PRO A 192 -0.75 25.39 -13.64
C PRO A 192 -0.11 25.31 -15.03
N LYS A 193 0.47 24.16 -15.36
CA LYS A 193 1.01 23.93 -16.71
C LYS A 193 -0.15 24.02 -17.70
N THR A 194 -0.23 25.13 -18.42
CA THR A 194 -1.21 25.32 -19.48
C THR A 194 -0.90 24.31 -20.58
N VAL A 195 -1.82 23.37 -20.78
CA VAL A 195 -1.76 22.42 -21.89
C VAL A 195 -2.08 23.20 -23.16
N SER A 196 -1.09 23.32 -24.04
CA SER A 196 -1.24 23.74 -25.44
C SER A 196 -1.62 22.56 -26.32
#